data_AF-A0A642URH1-F1
#
_entry.id   AF-A0A642URH1-F1
#
_cell.length_a   1.000
_cell.length_b   1.000
_cell.length_c   1.000
_cell.angle_alpha   90.00
_cell.angle_beta   90.00
_cell.angle_gamma   90.00
#
_symmetry.space_group_name_H-M   'P 1'
#
loop_
_entity.id
_entity.type
_entity.pdbx_description
1 polymer ?
#
loop_
_entity_poly.entity_id
_entity_poly.type
_entity_poly.pdbx_seq_one_letter_code
_entity_poly.pdbx_strand_id
1 'polypeptide(L)'
;MTTLSIRNVAYFTCDTVCVPSLRSLQHYTGGYYANLSWSSLKTVAVDRIPDGKRCDMLEEVTLLDQMTMTSFKNTHCPKLRSVSIPSYQTGVITDYFNQDQLKQLTTFKGANIRLDDLTLLEHVEVLAVQCAEIITEDTPLSSDLVDLTV
;
A
#
# COMPACT_ATOMS: atom_id res chain seq x y z
N MET A 1 -24.67 -5.57 28.56
CA MET A 1 -24.34 -4.86 27.30
C MET A 1 -23.17 -5.59 26.66
N THR A 2 -23.42 -6.27 25.54
CA THR A 2 -22.41 -7.12 24.88
C THR A 2 -21.79 -6.32 23.74
N THR A 3 -20.55 -5.88 23.91
CA THR A 3 -19.83 -5.09 22.90
C THR A 3 -19.37 -6.02 21.79
N LEU A 4 -19.92 -5.86 20.58
CA LEU A 4 -19.54 -6.62 19.41
C LEU A 4 -18.19 -6.10 18.88
N SER A 5 -17.09 -6.83 19.12
CA SER A 5 -15.78 -6.51 18.55
C SER A 5 -15.66 -7.13 17.16
N ILE A 6 -16.04 -6.38 16.14
CA ILE A 6 -15.81 -6.78 14.75
C ILE A 6 -14.36 -6.44 14.41
N ARG A 7 -13.53 -7.47 14.18
CA ARG A 7 -12.11 -7.32 13.82
C ARG A 7 -11.87 -7.28 12.31
N ASN A 8 -12.80 -7.85 11.53
CA ASN A 8 -12.74 -7.95 10.08
C ASN A 8 -14.11 -7.56 9.51
N VAL A 9 -14.13 -6.59 8.60
CA VAL A 9 -15.32 -6.27 7.80
C VAL A 9 -14.96 -6.52 6.34
N ALA A 10 -15.67 -7.45 5.69
CA ALA A 10 -15.64 -7.64 4.26
C ALA A 10 -17.03 -7.28 3.72
N TYR A 11 -17.10 -6.29 2.83
CA TYR A 11 -18.23 -5.90 2.00
C TYR A 11 -19.60 -5.68 2.71
N PHE A 12 -19.98 -4.40 2.87
CA PHE A 12 -21.39 -3.98 3.00
C PHE A 12 -21.62 -2.80 2.05
N THR A 13 -22.27 -3.03 0.92
CA THR A 13 -22.90 -1.95 0.15
C THR A 13 -24.19 -1.60 0.85
N CYS A 14 -24.14 -0.66 1.80
CA CYS A 14 -25.35 -0.14 2.42
C CYS A 14 -25.20 1.37 2.59
N ASP A 15 -25.96 2.11 1.78
CA ASP A 15 -25.82 3.55 1.62
C ASP A 15 -26.04 4.38 2.89
N THR A 16 -26.53 3.81 4.00
CA THR A 16 -26.60 4.51 5.28
C THR A 16 -26.63 3.55 6.47
N VAL A 17 -25.62 2.69 6.63
CA VAL A 17 -25.38 2.10 7.97
C VAL A 17 -24.47 3.06 8.72
N CYS A 18 -25.01 3.71 9.74
CA CYS A 18 -24.19 4.33 10.79
C CYS A 18 -23.43 3.22 11.50
N VAL A 19 -22.31 2.78 10.92
CA VAL A 19 -21.45 1.80 11.55
C VAL A 19 -20.87 2.49 12.78
N PRO A 20 -21.17 2.01 14.01
CA PRO A 20 -20.62 2.60 15.23
C PRO A 20 -19.09 2.61 15.11
N SER A 21 -18.43 3.64 15.65
CA SER A 21 -16.98 3.85 15.45
C SER A 21 -16.22 2.55 15.73
N LEU A 22 -15.72 1.89 14.68
CA LEU A 22 -15.00 0.62 14.80
C LEU A 22 -13.56 0.89 15.25
N ARG A 23 -13.40 1.44 16.46
CA ARG A 23 -12.08 1.84 16.99
C ARG A 23 -11.10 0.67 17.15
N SER A 24 -11.60 -0.56 17.16
CA SER A 24 -10.80 -1.79 17.19
C SER A 24 -10.54 -2.40 15.82
N LEU A 25 -11.02 -1.78 14.72
CA LEU A 25 -10.80 -2.29 13.38
C LEU A 25 -9.33 -2.10 13.01
N GLN A 26 -8.68 -3.21 12.66
CA GLN A 26 -7.27 -3.25 12.23
C GLN A 26 -7.13 -3.73 10.78
N HIS A 27 -8.14 -4.41 10.25
CA HIS A 27 -8.11 -4.99 8.91
C HIS A 27 -9.37 -4.59 8.15
N TYR A 28 -9.21 -4.04 6.95
CA TYR A 28 -10.33 -3.59 6.14
C TYR A 28 -10.16 -3.96 4.67
N THR A 29 -11.18 -4.57 4.09
CA THR A 29 -11.25 -4.84 2.65
C THR A 29 -12.56 -4.30 2.10
N GLY A 30 -12.48 -3.44 1.09
CA GLY A 30 -13.66 -2.86 0.43
C GLY A 30 -13.36 -1.55 -0.27
N GLY A 31 -14.41 -0.95 -0.85
CA GLY A 31 -14.27 0.32 -1.56
C GLY A 31 -14.01 1.51 -0.64
N TYR A 32 -14.01 2.71 -1.22
CA TYR A 32 -13.82 3.94 -0.46
C TYR A 32 -14.89 4.13 0.64
N TYR A 33 -14.44 4.30 1.89
CA TYR A 33 -15.30 4.64 3.02
C TYR A 33 -14.74 5.85 3.79
N ALA A 34 -15.50 6.96 3.78
CA ALA A 34 -15.05 8.25 4.31
C ALA A 34 -14.80 8.24 5.83
N ASN A 35 -15.50 7.37 6.56
CA ASN A 35 -15.51 7.35 8.02
C ASN A 35 -14.59 6.27 8.64
N LEU A 36 -13.65 5.71 7.86
CA LEU A 36 -12.64 4.80 8.42
C LEU A 36 -11.68 5.55 9.34
N SER A 37 -11.40 4.93 10.48
CA SER A 37 -10.31 5.35 11.37
C SER A 37 -8.98 4.87 10.82
N TRP A 38 -8.45 5.54 9.78
CA TRP A 38 -7.23 5.14 9.07
C TRP A 38 -6.00 4.96 9.97
N SER A 39 -5.92 5.70 11.08
CA SER A 39 -4.82 5.59 12.04
C SER A 39 -4.81 4.29 12.84
N SER A 40 -5.92 3.55 12.93
CA SER A 40 -5.99 2.26 13.65
C SER A 40 -5.82 1.04 12.74
N LEU A 41 -5.91 1.23 11.42
CA LEU A 41 -5.79 0.16 10.45
C LEU A 41 -4.33 -0.26 10.30
N LYS A 42 -4.10 -1.57 10.30
CA LYS A 42 -2.81 -2.22 10.07
C LYS A 42 -2.69 -2.76 8.66
N THR A 43 -3.75 -3.38 8.15
CA THR A 43 -3.76 -3.88 6.77
C THR A 43 -5.04 -3.46 6.08
N VAL A 44 -4.92 -3.05 4.81
CA VAL A 44 -6.07 -2.65 4.01
C VAL A 44 -5.99 -3.20 2.59
N ALA A 45 -7.15 -3.52 2.03
CA ALA A 45 -7.32 -3.78 0.61
C ALA A 45 -8.46 -2.87 0.10
N VAL A 46 -8.10 -1.78 -0.58
CA VAL A 46 -9.01 -0.67 -0.87
C VAL A 46 -8.82 -0.08 -2.25
N ASP A 47 -9.84 0.62 -2.75
CA ASP A 47 -9.76 1.34 -4.02
C ASP A 47 -8.73 2.48 -3.99
N ARG A 48 -8.72 3.24 -2.89
CA ARG A 48 -7.81 4.35 -2.67
C ARG A 48 -7.63 4.64 -1.18
N ILE A 49 -6.49 5.22 -0.85
CA ILE A 49 -6.28 5.89 0.43
C ILE A 49 -6.52 7.39 0.22
N PRO A 50 -7.34 8.06 1.04
CA PRO A 50 -7.56 9.48 0.88
C PRO A 50 -6.26 10.27 1.13
N ASP A 51 -5.96 11.23 0.26
CA ASP A 51 -4.82 12.13 0.42
C ASP A 51 -4.85 12.86 1.77
N GLY A 52 -3.66 13.10 2.34
CA GLY A 52 -3.51 13.83 3.59
C GLY A 52 -3.93 13.06 4.84
N LYS A 53 -4.26 11.75 4.72
CA LYS A 53 -4.60 10.92 5.87
C LYS A 53 -3.36 10.52 6.66
N ARG A 54 -3.57 10.33 7.97
CA ARG A 54 -2.60 9.73 8.88
C ARG A 54 -2.97 8.28 9.12
N CYS A 55 -2.04 7.40 8.81
CA CYS A 55 -2.18 5.96 8.85
C CYS A 55 -1.09 5.39 9.76
N ASP A 56 -1.10 5.84 11.03
CA ASP A 56 0.01 5.65 11.99
C ASP A 56 0.34 4.17 12.28
N MET A 57 -0.63 3.28 12.07
CA MET A 57 -0.49 1.83 12.29
C MET A 57 -0.45 1.03 11.00
N LEU A 58 -0.57 1.67 9.84
CA LEU A 58 -0.73 0.98 8.56
C LEU A 58 0.59 0.39 8.11
N GLU A 59 0.59 -0.93 7.97
CA GLU A 59 1.75 -1.75 7.63
C GLU A 59 1.66 -2.26 6.19
N GLU A 60 0.44 -2.56 5.71
CA GLU A 60 0.22 -3.23 4.43
C GLU A 60 -0.96 -2.65 3.66
N VAL A 61 -0.77 -2.41 2.37
CA VAL A 61 -1.80 -1.86 1.46
C VAL A 61 -1.87 -2.69 0.19
N THR A 62 -3.08 -3.13 -0.15
CA THR A 62 -3.42 -3.62 -1.48
C THR A 62 -4.38 -2.64 -2.14
N LEU A 63 -4.02 -2.08 -3.28
CA LEU A 63 -4.94 -1.28 -4.08
C LEU A 63 -5.81 -2.20 -4.95
N LEU A 64 -7.12 -1.96 -4.95
CA LEU A 64 -8.10 -2.76 -5.68
C LEU A 64 -8.61 -2.08 -6.95
N ASP A 65 -8.65 -0.75 -6.97
CA ASP A 65 -9.26 0.03 -8.05
C ASP A 65 -8.29 0.26 -9.22
N GLN A 66 -8.89 0.25 -10.40
CA GLN A 66 -8.26 0.37 -11.71
C GLN A 66 -8.34 1.81 -12.24
N MET A 67 -9.20 2.67 -11.68
CA MET A 67 -9.48 4.00 -12.24
C MET A 67 -8.75 5.14 -11.55
N THR A 68 -8.43 5.00 -10.26
CA THR A 68 -7.85 6.09 -9.48
C THR A 68 -6.39 5.83 -9.14
N MET A 69 -5.48 6.65 -9.68
CA MET A 69 -4.09 6.68 -9.24
C MET A 69 -4.04 7.16 -7.78
N THR A 70 -3.47 6.35 -6.88
CA THR A 70 -3.32 6.71 -5.46
C THR A 70 -1.87 7.09 -5.19
N SER A 71 -1.61 8.33 -4.79
CA SER A 71 -0.27 8.76 -4.35
C SER A 71 -0.15 8.67 -2.83
N PHE A 72 0.95 8.11 -2.35
CA PHE A 72 1.29 8.04 -0.93
C PHE A 72 2.10 9.26 -0.47
N LYS A 73 2.61 10.09 -1.38
CA LYS A 73 3.49 11.24 -1.08
C LYS A 73 2.96 12.18 0.00
N ASN A 74 1.64 12.40 0.02
CA ASN A 74 0.97 13.29 0.94
C ASN A 74 0.34 12.56 2.14
N THR A 75 0.55 11.24 2.25
CA THR A 75 -0.08 10.39 3.26
C THR A 75 0.97 9.95 4.26
N HIS A 76 0.68 10.14 5.55
CA HIS A 76 1.63 9.80 6.61
C HIS A 76 1.42 8.35 7.08
N CYS A 77 2.23 7.43 6.57
CA CYS A 77 2.19 6.00 6.90
C CYS A 77 3.56 5.51 7.41
N PRO A 78 3.99 5.84 8.63
CA PRO A 78 5.36 5.61 9.12
C PRO A 78 5.73 4.13 9.30
N LYS A 79 4.77 3.20 9.20
CA LYS A 79 4.98 1.75 9.35
C LYS A 79 4.73 0.98 8.06
N LEU A 80 4.41 1.67 6.97
CA LEU A 80 4.03 1.04 5.71
C LEU A 80 5.25 0.33 5.13
N ARG A 81 5.20 -1.00 5.06
CA ARG A 81 6.31 -1.83 4.57
C ARG A 81 5.93 -2.65 3.34
N SER A 82 4.63 -2.87 3.11
CA SER A 82 4.14 -3.69 2.00
C SER A 82 3.10 -2.94 1.19
N VAL A 83 3.34 -2.82 -0.11
CA VAL A 83 2.37 -2.25 -1.05
C VAL A 83 2.20 -3.14 -2.27
N SER A 84 0.95 -3.41 -2.61
CA SER A 84 0.54 -4.06 -3.85
C SER A 84 -0.35 -3.13 -4.66
N ILE A 85 0.10 -2.78 -5.86
CA ILE A 85 -0.58 -1.94 -6.84
C ILE A 85 -1.06 -2.85 -7.99
N PRO A 86 -2.32 -2.74 -8.42
CA PRO A 86 -2.87 -3.59 -9.48
C PRO A 86 -2.16 -3.29 -10.81
N SER A 87 -2.05 -4.31 -11.66
CA SER A 87 -1.31 -4.23 -12.93
C SER A 87 -1.85 -3.17 -13.90
N TYR A 88 -3.08 -2.70 -13.76
CA TYR A 88 -3.61 -1.65 -14.64
C TYR A 88 -2.99 -0.27 -14.38
N GLN A 89 -2.43 -0.03 -13.20
CA GLN A 89 -1.75 1.23 -12.93
C GLN A 89 -0.37 1.23 -13.58
N THR A 90 -0.01 2.37 -14.14
CA THR A 90 1.25 2.61 -14.85
C THR A 90 1.87 3.90 -14.34
N GLY A 91 3.18 4.02 -14.43
CA GLY A 91 3.91 5.20 -14.00
C GLY A 91 5.29 4.83 -13.49
N VAL A 92 5.99 5.79 -12.89
CA VAL A 92 7.26 5.53 -12.21
C VAL A 92 6.98 5.43 -10.72
N ILE A 93 7.67 4.55 -10.00
CA ILE A 93 7.47 4.35 -8.56
C ILE A 93 7.55 5.67 -7.76
N THR A 94 8.38 6.60 -8.21
CA THR A 94 8.57 7.93 -7.62
C THR A 94 7.40 8.87 -7.85
N ASP A 95 6.38 8.49 -8.64
CA ASP A 95 5.10 9.22 -8.74
C ASP A 95 4.21 8.93 -7.53
N TYR A 96 4.35 7.72 -6.97
CA TYR A 96 3.55 7.19 -5.88
C TYR A 96 4.14 7.52 -4.50
N PHE A 97 5.47 7.48 -4.38
CA PHE A 97 6.16 7.60 -3.09
C PHE A 97 7.21 8.71 -3.11
N ASN A 98 7.54 9.23 -1.93
CA ASN A 98 8.77 9.98 -1.71
C ASN A 98 9.92 9.03 -1.32
N GLN A 99 11.16 9.53 -1.28
CA GLN A 99 12.34 8.70 -1.01
C GLN A 99 12.30 8.02 0.36
N ASP A 100 11.90 8.73 1.42
CA ASP A 100 11.83 8.16 2.77
C ASP A 100 10.80 7.01 2.83
N GLN A 101 9.69 7.16 2.12
CA GLN A 101 8.66 6.12 2.00
C GLN A 101 9.14 4.91 1.20
N LEU A 102 10.02 5.07 0.22
CA LEU A 102 10.59 3.94 -0.53
C LEU A 102 11.54 3.13 0.34
N LYS A 103 12.39 3.79 1.12
CA LYS A 103 13.40 3.14 2.00
C LYS A 103 12.80 2.21 3.05
N GLN A 104 11.56 2.47 3.48
CA GLN A 104 10.85 1.64 4.47
C GLN A 104 10.13 0.43 3.86
N LEU A 105 10.02 0.33 2.53
CA LEU A 105 9.34 -0.80 1.89
C LEU A 105 10.22 -2.05 1.91
N THR A 106 9.66 -3.14 2.43
CA THR A 106 10.23 -4.49 2.33
C THR A 106 9.55 -5.30 1.24
N THR A 107 8.33 -4.92 0.84
CA THR A 107 7.60 -5.55 -0.26
C THR A 107 6.96 -4.49 -1.15
N PHE A 108 7.26 -4.56 -2.44
CA PHE A 108 6.57 -3.76 -3.46
C PHE A 108 6.18 -4.63 -4.66
N LYS A 109 4.89 -4.58 -5.01
CA LYS A 109 4.35 -5.28 -6.19
C LYS A 109 3.55 -4.30 -7.03
N GLY A 110 3.99 -4.07 -8.26
CA GLY A 110 3.35 -3.20 -9.24
C GLY A 110 3.88 -3.54 -10.62
N ALA A 111 3.30 -4.55 -11.26
CA ALA A 111 3.85 -5.16 -12.48
C ALA A 111 4.09 -4.16 -13.64
N ASN A 112 3.30 -3.09 -13.72
CA ASN A 112 3.44 -2.05 -14.74
C ASN A 112 3.97 -0.72 -14.19
N ILE A 113 4.52 -0.74 -12.97
CA ILE A 113 5.19 0.40 -12.35
C ILE A 113 6.67 0.30 -12.65
N ARG A 114 7.21 1.35 -13.24
CA ARG A 114 8.62 1.43 -13.60
C ARG A 114 9.48 1.81 -12.41
N LEU A 115 10.59 1.11 -12.22
CA LEU A 115 11.63 1.44 -11.25
C LEU A 115 12.92 1.75 -12.01
N ASP A 116 13.30 3.02 -11.99
CA ASP A 116 14.47 3.52 -12.73
C ASP A 116 15.77 3.40 -11.92
N ASP A 117 15.66 3.40 -10.59
CA ASP A 117 16.79 3.34 -9.66
C ASP A 117 16.50 2.33 -8.54
N LEU A 118 17.09 1.14 -8.65
CA LEU A 118 16.91 0.04 -7.70
C LEU A 118 17.47 0.38 -6.31
N THR A 119 18.38 1.36 -6.19
CA THR A 119 18.98 1.75 -4.90
C THR A 119 18.00 2.48 -3.98
N LEU A 120 16.84 2.92 -4.51
CA LEU A 120 15.79 3.56 -3.72
C LEU A 120 15.09 2.62 -2.72
N LEU A 121 15.23 1.31 -2.92
CA LEU A 121 14.58 0.27 -2.12
C LEU A 121 15.64 -0.52 -1.31
N GLU A 122 16.22 0.15 -0.31
CA GLU A 122 17.40 -0.34 0.44
C GLU A 122 17.18 -1.68 1.18
N HIS A 123 15.94 -1.96 1.60
CA HIS A 123 15.58 -3.13 2.42
C HIS A 123 14.51 -4.02 1.77
N VAL A 124 14.36 -3.94 0.44
CA VAL A 124 13.34 -4.73 -0.25
C VAL A 124 13.72 -6.21 -0.26
N GLU A 125 12.75 -7.03 0.15
CA GLU A 125 12.81 -8.50 0.16
C GLU A 125 12.05 -9.06 -1.05
N VAL A 126 10.92 -8.45 -1.40
CA VAL A 126 10.05 -8.88 -2.50
C VAL A 126 9.77 -7.71 -3.43
N LEU A 127 10.21 -7.83 -4.68
CA LEU A 127 10.07 -6.78 -5.69
C LEU A 127 9.43 -7.34 -6.97
N ALA A 128 8.32 -6.74 -7.38
CA ALA A 128 7.70 -7.02 -8.67
C ALA A 128 7.40 -5.71 -9.42
N VAL A 129 8.22 -5.35 -10.41
CA VAL A 129 8.18 -4.05 -11.11
C VAL A 129 8.63 -4.19 -12.55
N GLN A 130 8.36 -3.17 -13.38
CA GLN A 130 9.04 -3.04 -14.66
C GLN A 130 10.39 -2.34 -14.46
N CYS A 131 11.50 -2.99 -14.83
CA CYS A 131 12.81 -2.33 -14.84
C CYS A 131 13.02 -1.59 -16.17
N ALA A 132 13.53 -0.37 -16.10
CA ALA A 132 13.92 0.38 -17.30
C ALA A 132 15.21 -0.17 -17.95
N GLU A 133 16.09 -0.75 -17.12
CA GLU A 133 17.40 -1.24 -17.52
C GLU A 133 17.48 -2.77 -17.42
N ILE A 134 18.43 -3.35 -18.17
CA ILE A 134 18.72 -4.78 -18.11
C ILE A 134 19.43 -5.06 -16.79
N ILE A 135 18.88 -5.96 -15.98
CA ILE A 135 19.54 -6.42 -14.76
C ILE A 135 20.73 -7.32 -15.13
N THR A 136 21.88 -6.99 -14.56
CA THR A 136 23.17 -7.68 -14.72
C THR A 136 23.74 -8.07 -13.35
N GLU A 137 24.85 -8.80 -13.35
CA GLU A 137 25.58 -9.18 -12.12
C GLU A 137 26.08 -7.96 -11.32
N ASP A 138 26.28 -6.82 -11.97
CA ASP A 138 26.75 -5.58 -11.36
C ASP A 138 25.61 -4.65 -10.90
N THR A 139 24.34 -5.04 -11.11
CA THR A 139 23.19 -4.22 -10.75
C THR A 139 23.08 -4.11 -9.22
N PRO A 140 23.02 -2.90 -8.64
CA PRO A 140 22.94 -2.73 -7.19
C PRO A 140 21.55 -3.13 -6.69
N LEU A 141 21.44 -4.36 -6.19
CA LEU A 141 20.23 -4.89 -5.56
C LEU A 141 20.38 -4.87 -4.03
N SER A 142 19.24 -4.77 -3.33
CA SER A 142 19.16 -4.98 -1.89
C SER A 142 19.76 -6.33 -1.51
N SER A 143 20.59 -6.38 -0.46
CA SER A 143 21.12 -7.64 0.08
C SER A 143 20.04 -8.54 0.69
N ASP A 144 18.88 -7.96 0.99
CA ASP A 144 17.75 -8.63 1.61
C ASP A 144 16.78 -9.20 0.56
N LEU A 145 17.02 -8.95 -0.73
CA LEU A 145 16.14 -9.36 -1.83
C LEU A 145 16.11 -10.89 -1.96
N VAL A 146 14.92 -11.47 -1.78
CA VAL A 146 14.67 -12.92 -1.89
C VAL A 146 13.77 -13.28 -3.08
N ASP A 147 12.96 -12.33 -3.57
CA ASP A 147 12.04 -12.55 -4.69
C ASP A 147 12.03 -11.34 -5.63
N LEU A 148 12.34 -11.56 -6.91
CA LEU A 148 12.40 -10.55 -7.95
C LEU A 148 11.60 -11.00 -9.17
N THR A 149 10.61 -10.20 -9.54
CA THR A 149 9.82 -10.36 -10.78
C THR A 149 9.94 -9.09 -11.61
N VAL A 150 10.38 -9.23 -12.87
CA VAL A 150 10.61 -8.12 -13.81
C VAL A 150 9.99 -8.36 -15.18
#